data_AF-A0A3D5FL19-F1
#
_entry.id   AF-A0A3D5FL19-F1
#
_cell.length_a   1.000
_cell.length_b   1.000
_cell.length_c   1.000
_cell.angle_alpha   90.00
_cell.angle_beta   90.00
_cell.angle_gamma   90.00
#
_symmetry.space_group_name_H-M   'P 1'
#
loop_
_entity.id
_entity.type
_entity.pdbx_description
1 polymer ?
#
loop_
_entity_poly.entity_id
_entity_poly.type
_entity_poly.pdbx_seq_one_letter_code
_entity_poly.pdbx_strand_id
1 'polypeptide(L)' 'MTQAPPLSIAAQWQRARQRALGLFVRGIGMGTADVIPGVSGGTMALITGIYDELVATIAGVHPRIIGDTVRGRFAAVL' A
#
# COMPACT_ATOMS: atom_id res chain seq x y z
N MET A 1 -37.86 -1.88 30.10
CA MET A 1 -37.30 -2.78 29.06
C MET A 1 -38.16 -2.64 27.81
N THR A 2 -37.89 -1.64 26.96
CA THR A 2 -38.60 -1.44 25.69
C THR A 2 -37.69 -1.91 24.56
N GLN A 3 -38.05 -3.02 23.93
CA GLN A 3 -37.37 -3.49 22.73
C GLN A 3 -37.60 -2.42 21.65
N ALA A 4 -36.52 -1.89 21.06
CA ALA A 4 -36.64 -0.93 19.97
C ALA A 4 -37.47 -1.56 18.84
N PRO A 5 -38.41 -0.81 18.22
CA PRO A 5 -39.29 -1.37 17.20
C PRO A 5 -38.48 -1.93 16.02
N PRO A 6 -38.91 -3.05 15.41
CA PRO A 6 -38.23 -3.62 14.27
C PRO A 6 -38.19 -2.61 13.14
N LEU A 7 -37.02 -2.44 12.55
CA LEU A 7 -36.83 -1.53 11.42
C LEU A 7 -37.71 -1.98 10.26
N SER A 8 -38.36 -1.01 9.61
CA SER A 8 -39.14 -1.26 8.41
C SER A 8 -38.31 -2.04 7.38
N ILE A 9 -38.97 -2.87 6.58
CA ILE A 9 -38.32 -3.66 5.53
C ILE A 9 -37.43 -2.76 4.64
N ALA A 10 -37.88 -1.53 4.34
CA ALA A 10 -37.10 -0.52 3.62
C ALA A 10 -35.79 -0.10 4.34
N ALA A 11 -35.81 0.06 5.66
CA ALA A 11 -34.61 0.38 6.45
C ALA A 11 -33.62 -0.80 6.50
N GLN A 12 -34.12 -2.04 6.41
CA GLN A 12 -33.25 -3.23 6.31
C GLN A 12 -32.52 -3.27 4.96
N TRP A 13 -33.20 -2.96 3.85
CA TRP A 13 -32.58 -2.84 2.52
C TRP A 13 -31.50 -1.75 2.45
N GLN A 14 -31.76 -0.59 3.09
CA GLN A 14 -30.80 0.52 3.17
C GLN A 14 -29.50 0.08 3.87
N ARG A 15 -29.61 -0.61 5.01
CA ARG A 15 -28.43 -1.12 5.76
C ARG A 15 -27.70 -2.23 5.01
N ALA A 16 -28.43 -3.12 4.33
CA ALA A 16 -27.84 -4.16 3.50
C ALA A 16 -27.00 -3.57 2.37
N ARG A 17 -27.50 -2.52 1.70
CA ARG A 17 -26.78 -1.79 0.65
C ARG A 17 -25.54 -1.08 1.16
N GLN A 18 -25.63 -0.40 2.32
CA GLN A 18 -24.48 0.25 2.96
C GLN A 18 -23.38 -0.76 3.34
N ARG A 19 -23.76 -1.95 3.81
CA ARG A 19 -22.83 -3.04 4.11
C ARG A 19 -22.20 -3.64 2.85
N ALA A 20 -22.99 -3.86 1.80
CA ALA A 20 -22.49 -4.37 0.52
C ALA A 20 -21.39 -3.48 -0.05
N LEU A 21 -21.59 -2.15 -0.02
CA LEU A 21 -20.56 -1.19 -0.44
C LEU A 21 -19.29 -1.26 0.43
N GLY A 22 -19.45 -1.34 1.75
CA GLY A 22 -18.32 -1.49 2.67
C GLY A 22 -17.53 -2.78 2.48
N LEU A 23 -18.21 -3.89 2.14
CA LEU A 23 -17.56 -5.17 1.82
C LEU A 23 -16.85 -5.14 0.46
N PHE A 24 -17.43 -4.46 -0.52
CA PHE A 24 -16.83 -4.28 -1.83
C PHE A 24 -15.49 -3.54 -1.76
N VAL A 25 -15.43 -2.40 -1.04
CA VAL A 25 -14.18 -1.63 -0.86
C VAL A 25 -13.13 -2.43 -0.10
N ARG A 26 -13.53 -3.19 0.92
CA ARG A 26 -12.62 -4.07 1.65
C ARG A 26 -12.11 -5.23 0.79
N GLY A 27 -12.95 -5.79 -0.08
CA GLY A 27 -12.55 -6.80 -1.07
C GLY A 27 -11.53 -6.27 -2.08
N ILE A 28 -11.64 -5.00 -2.49
CA ILE A 28 -10.61 -4.34 -3.31
C ILE A 28 -9.30 -4.16 -2.52
N GLY A 29 -9.38 -3.66 -1.28
CA GLY A 29 -8.20 -3.51 -0.43
C GLY A 29 -7.46 -4.82 -0.16
N MET A 30 -8.23 -5.90 0.07
CA MET A 30 -7.69 -7.26 0.20
C MET A 30 -7.08 -7.73 -1.12
N GLY A 31 -7.77 -7.53 -2.25
CA GLY A 31 -7.22 -7.83 -3.58
C GLY A 31 -5.93 -7.08 -3.90
N THR A 32 -5.78 -5.80 -3.52
CA THR A 32 -4.53 -5.03 -3.72
C THR A 32 -3.41 -5.45 -2.79
N ALA A 33 -3.76 -5.82 -1.56
CA ALA A 33 -2.80 -6.37 -0.61
C ALA A 33 -2.34 -7.77 -1.03
N ASP A 34 -3.20 -8.54 -1.74
CA ASP A 34 -2.94 -9.83 -2.40
C ASP A 34 -2.25 -9.73 -3.77
N VAL A 35 -2.24 -8.55 -4.39
CA VAL A 35 -1.44 -8.28 -5.60
C VAL A 35 0.04 -8.04 -5.29
N ILE A 36 0.39 -7.60 -4.06
CA ILE A 36 1.80 -7.50 -3.64
C ILE A 36 2.07 -8.05 -2.21
N PRO A 37 1.70 -9.30 -1.87
CA PRO A 37 2.33 -10.05 -0.79
C PRO A 37 3.26 -11.10 -1.39
N GLY A 38 4.54 -11.04 -1.03
CA GLY A 38 5.56 -11.97 -1.54
C GLY A 38 6.14 -11.62 -2.92
N VAL A 39 5.84 -10.46 -3.49
CA VAL A 39 6.49 -9.97 -4.72
C VAL A 39 7.86 -9.38 -4.36
N SER A 40 8.93 -10.04 -4.81
CA SER A 40 10.30 -9.52 -4.66
C SER A 40 10.51 -8.33 -5.59
N GLY A 41 10.90 -7.18 -5.02
CA GLY A 41 11.19 -5.96 -5.79
C GLY A 41 12.29 -6.15 -6.83
N GLY A 42 13.24 -7.07 -6.60
CA GLY A 42 14.27 -7.42 -7.59
C GLY A 42 13.69 -8.13 -8.82
N THR A 43 12.66 -8.95 -8.66
CA THR A 43 11.97 -9.62 -9.78
C THR A 43 11.12 -8.63 -10.56
N MET A 44 10.42 -7.72 -9.86
CA MET A 44 9.69 -6.64 -10.54
C MET A 44 10.63 -5.75 -11.33
N ALA A 45 11.78 -5.38 -10.77
CA ALA A 45 12.77 -4.57 -11.46
C ALA A 45 13.33 -5.27 -12.72
N LEU A 46 13.54 -6.60 -12.67
CA LEU A 46 13.95 -7.38 -13.85
C LEU A 46 12.88 -7.35 -14.93
N ILE A 47 11.63 -7.58 -14.56
CA ILE A 47 10.51 -7.66 -15.51
C ILE A 47 10.19 -6.29 -16.10
N THR A 48 10.21 -5.22 -15.31
CA THR A 48 9.95 -3.86 -15.79
C THR A 48 11.14 -3.26 -16.56
N GLY A 49 12.26 -4.01 -16.67
CA GLY A 49 13.46 -3.59 -17.39
C GLY A 49 14.28 -2.53 -16.68
N ILE A 50 13.92 -2.17 -15.44
CA ILE A 50 14.64 -1.18 -14.64
C ILE A 50 15.72 -1.82 -13.77
N TYR A 51 15.93 -3.13 -13.84
CA TYR A 51 16.86 -3.83 -12.94
C TYR A 51 18.28 -3.32 -13.06
N ASP A 52 18.80 -3.19 -14.28
CA ASP A 52 20.17 -2.74 -14.49
C ASP A 52 20.34 -1.29 -14.02
N GLU A 53 19.36 -0.43 -14.29
CA GLU A 53 19.33 0.95 -13.79
C GLU A 53 19.23 0.99 -12.26
N LEU A 54 18.38 0.16 -11.66
CA LEU A 54 18.21 0.04 -10.22
C LEU A 54 19.50 -0.43 -9.55
N VAL A 55 20.12 -1.49 -10.06
CA VAL A 55 21.36 -2.05 -9.53
C VAL A 55 22.52 -1.08 -9.72
N ALA A 56 22.65 -0.44 -10.88
CA ALA A 56 23.68 0.57 -11.13
C ALA A 56 23.51 1.78 -10.21
N THR A 57 22.28 2.23 -10.02
CA THR A 57 21.95 3.32 -9.09
C THR A 57 22.33 2.96 -7.66
N ILE A 58 21.98 1.75 -7.20
CA ILE A 58 22.35 1.26 -5.87
C ILE A 58 23.88 1.11 -5.74
N ALA A 59 24.56 0.59 -6.75
CA ALA A 59 26.01 0.40 -6.75
C ALA A 59 26.78 1.73 -6.72
N GLY A 60 26.21 2.80 -7.28
CA GLY A 60 26.77 4.16 -7.23
C GLY A 60 26.64 4.86 -5.88
N VAL A 61 25.93 4.27 -4.91
CA VAL A 61 25.76 4.88 -3.58
C VAL A 61 27.08 4.85 -2.80
N HIS A 62 27.69 6.02 -2.63
CA HIS A 62 28.96 6.14 -1.91
C HIS A 62 28.76 6.17 -0.38
N PRO A 63 29.62 5.53 0.43
CA PRO A 63 29.57 5.60 1.90
C PRO A 63 29.61 7.01 2.51
N ARG A 64 30.04 8.01 1.72
CA ARG A 64 30.01 9.42 2.11
C ARG A 64 28.58 9.93 2.26
N ILE A 65 27.64 9.49 1.40
CA ILE A 65 26.21 9.82 1.49
C ILE A 65 25.64 9.34 2.83
N ILE A 66 26.04 8.16 3.27
CA ILE A 66 25.64 7.61 4.56
C ILE A 66 26.26 8.45 5.70
N GLY A 67 27.55 8.76 5.62
CA GLY A 67 28.24 9.60 6.60
C GLY A 67 27.67 11.01 6.72
N ASP A 68 27.29 11.62 5.60
CA ASP A 68 26.73 12.97 5.53
C ASP A 68 25.27 12.99 6.00
N THR A 69 24.51 11.92 5.72
CA THR A 69 23.15 11.71 6.24
C THR A 69 23.15 11.55 7.76
N VAL A 70 24.05 10.70 8.30
CA VAL A 70 24.19 10.47 9.75
C VAL A 70 24.67 11.74 10.49
N ARG A 71 25.44 12.59 9.82
CA ARG A 71 25.91 13.88 10.36
C ARG A 71 24.93 15.04 10.13
N GLY A 72 23.74 14.78 9.58
CA GLY A 72 22.68 15.78 9.39
C GLY A 72 22.95 16.80 8.27
N ARG A 73 23.91 16.52 7.37
CA ARG A 73 24.30 17.42 6.27
C ARG A 73 23.51 17.10 5.00
N PHE A 74 22.18 17.12 5.08
CA PHE A 74 21.30 16.82 3.94
C PHE A 74 21.53 17.75 2.73
N ALA A 75 21.94 19.01 2.97
CA ALA A 75 22.29 19.97 1.92
C ALA A 75 23.58 19.64 1.14
N ALA A 76 24.37 18.65 1.59
CA ALA A 76 25.56 18.18 0.89
C ALA A 76 25.31 16.87 0.10
N VAL A 77 24.12 16.28 0.22
CA VAL A 77 23.73 14.98 -0.35
C VAL A 77 22.74 15.12 -1.52
N LEU A 78 22.06 16.26 -1.62
CA LEU A 78 21.18 16.66 -2.73
C LEU A 78 21.97 17.44 -3.79
#